data_AF-A0A8S3UV93-F1
#
_entry.id   AF-A0A8S3UV93-F1
#
_cell.length_a   1.000
_cell.length_b   1.000
_cell.length_c   1.000
_cell.angle_alpha   90.00
_cell.angle_beta   90.00
_cell.angle_gamma   90.00
#
_symmetry.space_group_name_H-M   'P 1'
#
loop_
_entity.id
_entity.type
_entity.pdbx_description
1 polymer ?
#
loop_
_entity_poly.entity_id
_entity_poly.type
_entity_poly.pdbx_seq_one_letter_code
_entity_poly.pdbx_strand_id
1 'polypeptide(L)'
;MAGRPRDQENIHFRNMKNGKRKLRSTQRQLEAVARKQKFENIMTAREDLLKLGIATPVYKRKGKPLDDPNSYRKITVTSILNKILEKLYLEKKDETLKNAQSPLQRGFTKGISGLNAALILNELIAEAQDLHRPLYVAFLDAQKAFDLVWHSSLLRKLHQSGIESDSWLMFKEWYKDLTSQIKWEGELSKHLPERTADSATYLLSGQMPIEAEIDKRTLTLFGNIIRNPNTVEFKLAQRQLAIKDRNSKSWFTYVQQLLEKYNLPSSSVLLQEPPGKFSWKNLVSKAVKTYWTNKIHSEAREKSSLQYINFEQLTFDNPHLVWKSAKFEHFSIRERRVSNADLC
;
A
#
# COMPACT_ATOMS: atom_id res chain seq x y z
N MET A 1 14.82 68.06 21.04
CA MET A 1 14.97 66.67 20.55
C MET A 1 13.88 66.39 19.55
N ALA A 2 14.18 66.48 18.25
CA ALA A 2 13.21 66.22 17.18
C ALA A 2 12.98 64.70 17.04
N GLY A 3 11.83 64.22 17.47
CA GLY A 3 11.42 62.82 17.31
C GLY A 3 11.06 62.54 15.84
N ARG A 4 11.77 61.60 15.20
CA ARG A 4 11.46 61.14 13.84
C ARG A 4 10.08 60.46 13.81
N PRO A 5 9.21 60.73 12.82
CA PRO A 5 8.02 59.92 12.58
C PRO A 5 8.47 58.56 12.04
N ARG A 6 8.18 57.45 12.74
CA ARG A 6 8.75 56.13 12.38
C ARG A 6 7.77 54.97 12.21
N ASP A 7 6.46 55.20 12.31
CA ASP A 7 5.51 54.07 12.45
C ASP A 7 4.58 53.83 11.24
N GLN A 8 4.16 54.85 10.48
CA GLN A 8 3.22 54.64 9.37
C GLN A 8 3.88 54.09 8.08
N GLU A 9 5.07 54.57 7.71
CA GLU A 9 5.81 54.03 6.56
C GLU A 9 6.22 52.56 6.77
N ASN A 10 6.50 52.17 8.02
CA ASN A 10 6.95 50.82 8.36
C ASN A 10 5.87 49.75 8.16
N ILE A 11 4.60 50.10 8.37
CA ILE A 11 3.45 49.19 8.16
C ILE A 11 3.21 48.97 6.66
N HIS A 12 3.27 50.04 5.85
CA HIS A 12 3.08 49.95 4.41
C HIS A 12 4.19 49.11 3.73
N PHE A 13 5.46 49.34 4.10
CA PHE A 13 6.59 48.53 3.62
C PHE A 13 6.51 47.06 4.07
N ARG A 14 6.05 46.77 5.29
CA ARG A 14 5.79 45.39 5.75
C ARG A 14 4.68 44.73 4.93
N ASN A 15 3.59 45.44 4.67
CA ASN A 15 2.47 44.93 3.88
C ASN A 15 2.88 44.66 2.42
N MET A 16 3.67 45.53 1.79
CA MET A 16 4.24 45.28 0.46
C MET A 16 5.22 44.09 0.44
N LYS A 17 6.09 43.94 1.46
CA LYS A 17 6.98 42.78 1.57
C LYS A 17 6.19 41.47 1.75
N ASN A 18 5.14 41.50 2.56
CA ASN A 18 4.25 40.35 2.77
C ASN A 18 3.45 40.02 1.51
N GLY A 19 2.97 41.03 0.77
CA GLY A 19 2.31 40.86 -0.53
C GLY A 19 3.24 40.25 -1.59
N LYS A 20 4.47 40.77 -1.72
CA LYS A 20 5.50 40.20 -2.62
C LYS A 20 5.90 38.79 -2.23
N ARG A 21 5.98 38.47 -0.94
CA ARG A 21 6.23 37.10 -0.43
C ARG A 21 5.07 36.16 -0.77
N LYS A 22 3.82 36.59 -0.56
CA LYS A 22 2.63 35.83 -0.95
C LYS A 22 2.61 35.56 -2.45
N LEU A 23 2.75 36.59 -3.30
CA LEU A 23 2.83 36.44 -4.76
C LEU A 23 3.91 35.46 -5.20
N ARG A 24 5.13 35.56 -4.65
CA ARG A 24 6.21 34.61 -4.93
C ARG A 24 5.88 33.18 -4.46
N SER A 25 5.20 33.03 -3.33
CA SER A 25 4.76 31.71 -2.85
C SER A 25 3.69 31.09 -3.75
N THR A 26 2.72 31.89 -4.22
CA THR A 26 1.67 31.43 -5.13
C THR A 26 2.24 31.10 -6.51
N GLN A 27 3.19 31.91 -7.00
CA GLN A 27 3.88 31.66 -8.27
C GLN A 27 4.70 30.38 -8.23
N ARG A 28 5.42 30.12 -7.12
CA ARG A 28 6.11 28.84 -6.90
C ARG A 28 5.16 27.64 -6.84
N GLN A 29 3.98 27.80 -6.22
CA GLN A 29 2.95 26.76 -6.19
C GLN A 29 2.42 26.47 -7.60
N LEU A 30 2.11 27.50 -8.39
CA LEU A 30 1.66 27.36 -9.78
C LEU A 30 2.69 26.67 -10.67
N GLU A 31 3.97 27.05 -10.54
CA GLU A 31 5.06 26.39 -11.27
C GLU A 31 5.22 24.91 -10.86
N ALA A 32 5.09 24.60 -9.57
CA ALA A 32 5.15 23.21 -9.09
C ALA A 32 4.00 22.37 -9.64
N VAL A 33 2.78 22.94 -9.72
CA VAL A 33 1.62 22.28 -10.33
C VAL A 33 1.84 22.06 -11.83
N ALA A 34 2.33 23.06 -12.55
CA ALA A 34 2.62 22.94 -13.98
C ALA A 34 3.69 21.88 -14.28
N ARG A 35 4.75 21.80 -13.44
CA ARG A 35 5.78 20.76 -13.54
C ARG A 35 5.19 19.38 -13.28
N LYS A 36 4.38 19.23 -12.22
CA LYS A 36 3.68 17.98 -11.91
C LYS A 36 2.84 17.50 -13.09
N GLN A 37 2.03 18.40 -13.66
CA GLN A 37 1.18 18.07 -14.80
C GLN A 37 2.00 17.64 -16.03
N LYS A 38 3.12 18.33 -16.30
CA LYS A 38 4.01 17.96 -17.41
C LYS A 38 4.61 16.56 -17.23
N PHE A 39 5.03 16.22 -16.02
CA PHE A 39 5.57 14.89 -15.70
C PHE A 39 4.50 13.80 -15.76
N GLU A 40 3.32 14.05 -15.21
CA GLU A 40 2.18 13.13 -15.33
C GLU A 40 1.86 12.85 -16.80
N ASN A 41 1.78 13.89 -17.63
CA ASN A 41 1.53 13.74 -19.06
C ASN A 41 2.59 12.90 -19.78
N ILE A 42 3.89 13.05 -19.44
CA ILE A 42 4.97 12.24 -20.02
C ILE A 42 4.85 10.77 -19.59
N MET A 43 4.53 10.53 -18.31
CA MET A 43 4.39 9.18 -17.76
C MET A 43 3.15 8.46 -18.31
N THR A 44 2.06 9.19 -18.55
CA THR A 44 0.82 8.64 -19.12
C THR A 44 0.89 8.47 -20.63
N ALA A 45 1.64 9.33 -21.35
CA ALA A 45 1.74 9.25 -22.81
C ALA A 45 2.38 7.93 -23.31
N ARG A 46 3.25 7.30 -22.51
CA ARG A 46 3.94 6.04 -22.82
C ARG A 46 3.99 5.10 -21.60
N GLU A 47 2.83 4.85 -21.02
CA GLU A 47 2.66 3.95 -19.88
C GLU A 47 3.19 2.54 -20.18
N ASP A 48 3.03 2.09 -21.44
CA ASP A 48 3.57 0.85 -22.00
C ASP A 48 5.09 0.72 -21.86
N LEU A 49 5.83 1.84 -21.95
CA LEU A 49 7.28 1.84 -21.85
C LEU A 49 7.76 2.16 -20.44
N LEU A 50 7.07 3.02 -19.70
CA LEU A 50 7.60 3.54 -18.44
C LEU A 50 7.05 2.82 -17.20
N LYS A 51 5.90 2.14 -17.30
CA LYS A 51 5.26 1.50 -16.14
C LYS A 51 5.05 -0.01 -16.28
N LEU A 52 5.32 -0.59 -17.45
CA LEU A 52 5.22 -2.02 -17.69
C LEU A 52 6.57 -2.74 -17.49
N GLY A 53 6.54 -3.83 -16.72
CA GLY A 53 7.66 -4.77 -16.61
C GLY A 53 7.32 -6.19 -17.05
N ILE A 54 8.27 -6.91 -17.64
CA ILE A 54 8.11 -8.32 -17.98
C ILE A 54 8.77 -9.18 -16.90
N ALA A 55 7.95 -9.82 -16.07
CA ALA A 55 8.34 -10.72 -15.02
C ALA A 55 8.62 -12.13 -15.56
N THR A 56 9.86 -12.59 -15.47
CA THR A 56 10.23 -13.98 -15.77
C THR A 56 10.50 -14.71 -14.45
N PRO A 57 9.75 -15.77 -14.11
CA PRO A 57 10.03 -16.61 -12.96
C PRO A 57 11.26 -17.49 -13.25
N VAL A 58 12.27 -17.37 -12.41
CA VAL A 58 13.52 -18.15 -12.51
C VAL A 58 13.56 -19.17 -11.39
N TYR A 59 13.65 -20.44 -11.74
CA TYR A 59 13.71 -21.53 -10.77
C TYR A 59 14.98 -21.43 -9.89
N LYS A 60 14.82 -21.56 -8.57
CA LYS A 60 15.91 -21.41 -7.59
C LYS A 60 16.92 -22.58 -7.56
N ARG A 61 16.80 -23.56 -8.47
CA ARG A 61 17.70 -24.73 -8.69
C ARG A 61 17.99 -25.66 -7.49
N LYS A 62 17.61 -25.29 -6.26
CA LYS A 62 17.96 -26.02 -5.01
C LYS A 62 16.92 -27.08 -4.59
N GLY A 63 16.74 -28.16 -5.37
CA GLY A 63 15.93 -29.33 -4.98
C GLY A 63 14.52 -28.99 -4.47
N LYS A 64 13.95 -27.87 -4.94
CA LYS A 64 12.64 -27.41 -4.49
C LYS A 64 11.55 -27.97 -5.40
N PRO A 65 10.31 -28.15 -4.90
CA PRO A 65 9.23 -28.66 -5.74
C PRO A 65 8.98 -27.72 -6.94
N LEU A 66 8.88 -28.27 -8.15
CA LEU A 66 8.64 -27.50 -9.38
C LEU A 66 7.22 -26.92 -9.43
N ASP A 67 6.31 -27.50 -8.65
CA ASP A 67 4.91 -27.11 -8.49
C ASP A 67 4.69 -26.01 -7.45
N ASP A 68 5.68 -25.71 -6.59
CA ASP A 68 5.59 -24.62 -5.61
C ASP A 68 6.03 -23.27 -6.24
N PRO A 69 5.14 -22.25 -6.33
CA PRO A 69 5.51 -20.92 -6.80
C PRO A 69 6.67 -20.27 -6.02
N ASN A 70 6.85 -20.61 -4.74
CA ASN A 70 7.95 -20.09 -3.92
C ASN A 70 9.33 -20.67 -4.33
N SER A 71 9.35 -21.72 -5.15
CA SER A 71 10.56 -22.26 -5.78
C SER A 71 11.12 -21.36 -6.87
N TYR A 72 10.35 -20.37 -7.31
CA TYR A 72 10.76 -19.43 -8.35
C TYR A 72 11.10 -18.07 -7.75
N ARG A 73 12.01 -17.35 -8.40
CA ARG A 73 12.29 -15.93 -8.16
C ARG A 73 11.68 -15.15 -9.31
N LYS A 74 10.73 -14.27 -9.01
CA LYS A 74 10.21 -13.34 -10.01
C LYS A 74 11.30 -12.31 -10.34
N ILE A 75 11.76 -12.27 -11.59
CA ILE A 75 12.68 -11.24 -12.08
C ILE A 75 11.93 -10.38 -13.08
N THR A 76 11.66 -9.13 -12.71
CA THR A 76 11.00 -8.17 -13.59
C THR A 76 12.02 -7.41 -14.41
N VAL A 77 11.90 -7.49 -15.73
CA VAL A 77 12.69 -6.73 -16.68
C VAL A 77 11.86 -5.56 -17.18
N THR A 78 12.31 -4.35 -16.89
CA THR A 78 11.69 -3.10 -17.36
C THR A 78 12.15 -2.77 -18.79
N SER A 79 11.49 -1.80 -19.42
CA SER A 79 11.89 -1.31 -20.75
C SER A 79 13.31 -0.74 -20.76
N ILE A 80 13.91 -0.68 -21.96
CA ILE A 80 15.25 -0.10 -22.11
C ILE A 80 15.29 1.38 -21.72
N LEU A 81 14.20 2.13 -21.96
CA LEU A 81 14.10 3.52 -21.57
C LEU A 81 14.10 3.68 -20.05
N ASN A 82 13.37 2.83 -19.33
CA ASN A 82 13.40 2.81 -17.87
C ASN A 82 14.80 2.54 -17.34
N LYS A 83 15.49 1.54 -17.89
CA LYS A 83 16.88 1.22 -17.47
C LYS A 83 17.84 2.38 -17.72
N ILE A 84 17.71 3.07 -18.85
CA ILE A 84 18.53 4.26 -19.15
C ILE A 84 18.24 5.37 -18.13
N LEU A 85 16.97 5.65 -17.86
CA LEU A 85 16.57 6.64 -16.86
C LEU A 85 17.08 6.28 -15.46
N GLU A 86 16.85 5.05 -15.00
CA GLU A 86 17.35 4.52 -13.72
C GLU A 86 18.86 4.72 -13.60
N LYS A 87 19.61 4.39 -14.65
CA LYS A 87 21.07 4.54 -14.69
C LYS A 87 21.51 6.00 -14.62
N LEU A 88 20.91 6.88 -15.42
CA LEU A 88 21.21 8.32 -15.40
C LEU A 88 20.94 8.93 -14.02
N TYR A 89 19.85 8.50 -13.36
CA TYR A 89 19.53 8.96 -12.01
C TYR A 89 20.52 8.45 -10.97
N LEU A 90 20.89 7.16 -11.04
CA LEU A 90 21.89 6.59 -10.15
C LEU A 90 23.24 7.30 -10.31
N GLU A 91 23.70 7.53 -11.54
CA GLU A 91 24.95 8.26 -11.80
C GLU A 91 24.92 9.69 -11.24
N LYS A 92 23.81 10.40 -11.39
CA LYS A 92 23.66 11.77 -10.90
C LYS A 92 23.53 11.86 -9.37
N LYS A 93 23.04 10.82 -8.71
CA LYS A 93 22.70 10.83 -7.28
C LYS A 93 23.54 9.86 -6.44
N ASP A 94 24.54 9.23 -7.03
CA ASP A 94 25.40 8.21 -6.40
C ASP A 94 25.99 8.72 -5.08
N GLU A 95 26.60 9.89 -5.07
CA GLU A 95 27.21 10.48 -3.87
C GLU A 95 26.17 10.81 -2.79
N THR A 96 25.03 11.38 -3.17
CA THR A 96 23.94 11.71 -2.24
C THR A 96 23.43 10.45 -1.55
N LEU A 97 23.18 9.39 -2.32
CA LEU A 97 22.69 8.12 -1.79
C LEU A 97 23.76 7.40 -0.96
N LYS A 98 25.03 7.43 -1.39
CA LYS A 98 26.15 6.85 -0.66
C LYS A 98 26.34 7.49 0.71
N ASN A 99 26.21 8.81 0.80
CA ASN A 99 26.32 9.54 2.07
C ASN A 99 25.14 9.26 3.02
N ALA A 100 23.98 8.85 2.48
CA ALA A 100 22.81 8.47 3.27
C ALA A 100 22.81 6.99 3.69
N GLN A 101 23.69 6.16 3.12
CA GLN A 101 23.80 4.74 3.47
C GLN A 101 24.61 4.56 4.76
N SER A 102 24.34 3.46 5.47
CA SER A 102 25.15 3.07 6.62
C SER A 102 26.59 2.79 6.18
N PRO A 103 27.62 3.22 6.93
CA PRO A 103 29.03 2.86 6.67
C PRO A 103 29.27 1.34 6.68
N LEU A 104 28.38 0.56 7.29
CA LEU A 104 28.43 -0.90 7.34
C LEU A 104 27.69 -1.56 6.17
N GLN A 105 26.99 -0.79 5.32
CA GLN A 105 26.33 -1.32 4.13
C GLN A 105 27.38 -1.80 3.12
N ARG A 106 27.43 -3.10 2.87
CA ARG A 106 28.33 -3.71 1.89
C ARG A 106 27.63 -4.08 0.58
N GLY A 107 26.38 -4.53 0.66
CA GLY A 107 25.59 -4.93 -0.51
C GLY A 107 25.14 -3.73 -1.34
N PHE A 108 25.27 -3.84 -2.67
CA PHE A 108 24.91 -2.80 -3.64
C PHE A 108 25.67 -1.47 -3.45
N THR A 109 26.85 -1.50 -2.81
CA THR A 109 27.72 -0.34 -2.63
C THR A 109 28.85 -0.37 -3.66
N LYS A 110 29.03 0.72 -4.42
CA LYS A 110 30.09 0.82 -5.44
C LYS A 110 31.48 0.60 -4.83
N GLY A 111 32.26 -0.29 -5.44
CA GLY A 111 33.63 -0.60 -5.00
C GLY A 111 33.74 -1.57 -3.82
N ILE A 112 32.62 -2.10 -3.31
CA ILE A 112 32.59 -3.06 -2.20
C ILE A 112 31.88 -4.33 -2.66
N SER A 113 32.48 -5.49 -2.43
CA SER A 113 31.91 -6.79 -2.78
C SER A 113 31.35 -7.52 -1.55
N GLY A 114 30.56 -8.56 -1.79
CA GLY A 114 30.11 -9.47 -0.72
C GLY A 114 31.27 -10.19 -0.02
N LEU A 115 32.41 -10.36 -0.69
CA LEU A 115 33.61 -10.96 -0.10
C LEU A 115 34.17 -10.12 1.05
N ASN A 116 34.03 -8.80 0.99
CA ASN A 116 34.48 -7.92 2.07
C ASN A 116 33.68 -8.17 3.36
N ALA A 117 32.39 -8.52 3.25
CA ALA A 117 31.59 -8.88 4.42
C ALA A 117 32.00 -10.24 5.00
N ALA A 118 32.30 -11.22 4.13
CA ALA A 118 32.81 -12.52 4.53
C ALA A 118 34.19 -12.43 5.20
N LEU A 119 35.09 -11.61 4.66
CA LEU A 119 36.40 -11.34 5.24
C LEU A 119 36.26 -10.79 6.67
N ILE A 120 35.44 -9.77 6.87
CA ILE A 120 35.21 -9.19 8.23
C ILE A 120 34.74 -10.27 9.20
N LEU A 121 33.82 -11.13 8.80
CA LEU A 121 33.35 -12.22 9.67
C LEU A 121 34.47 -13.21 9.99
N ASN A 122 35.28 -13.59 9.00
CA ASN A 122 36.42 -14.48 9.21
C ASN A 122 37.46 -13.89 10.16
N GLU A 123 37.79 -12.60 10.02
CA GLU A 123 38.73 -11.91 10.91
C GLU A 123 38.18 -11.84 12.36
N LEU A 124 36.87 -11.58 12.52
CA LEU A 124 36.25 -11.59 13.85
C LEU A 124 36.27 -12.98 14.49
N ILE A 125 36.10 -14.04 13.69
CA ILE A 125 36.21 -15.43 14.16
C ILE A 125 37.65 -15.72 14.60
N ALA A 126 38.64 -15.36 13.79
CA ALA A 126 40.06 -15.54 14.11
C ALA A 126 40.45 -14.79 15.39
N GLU A 127 40.09 -13.51 15.50
CA GLU A 127 40.34 -12.68 16.69
C GLU A 127 39.72 -13.30 17.95
N ALA A 128 38.49 -13.83 17.86
CA ALA A 128 37.84 -14.47 19.00
C ALA A 128 38.53 -15.77 19.43
N GLN A 129 39.06 -16.54 18.48
CA GLN A 129 39.84 -17.74 18.74
C GLN A 129 41.17 -17.41 19.43
N ASP A 130 41.90 -16.42 18.91
CA ASP A 130 43.18 -15.95 19.46
C ASP A 130 43.03 -15.43 20.90
N LEU A 131 41.92 -14.75 21.18
CA LEU A 131 41.60 -14.20 22.51
C LEU A 131 40.87 -15.20 23.43
N HIS A 132 40.67 -16.44 22.99
CA HIS A 132 39.95 -17.49 23.73
C HIS A 132 38.58 -17.05 24.28
N ARG A 133 37.85 -16.22 23.51
CA ARG A 133 36.52 -15.72 23.90
C ARG A 133 35.43 -16.28 22.97
N PRO A 134 34.22 -16.52 23.48
CA PRO A 134 33.12 -16.95 22.62
C PRO A 134 32.66 -15.81 21.71
N LEU A 135 32.47 -16.11 20.42
CA LEU A 135 31.83 -15.22 19.45
C LEU A 135 30.45 -15.76 19.10
N TYR A 136 29.43 -14.92 19.24
CA TYR A 136 28.06 -15.24 18.87
C TYR A 136 27.66 -14.41 17.64
N VAL A 137 27.15 -15.08 16.61
CA VAL A 137 26.76 -14.45 15.34
C VAL A 137 25.29 -14.72 15.06
N ALA A 138 24.53 -13.67 14.75
CA ALA A 138 23.13 -13.77 14.37
C ALA A 138 22.96 -13.35 12.91
N PHE A 139 22.28 -14.19 12.12
CA PHE A 139 21.95 -13.90 10.73
C PHE A 139 20.47 -13.54 10.61
N LEU A 140 20.19 -12.43 9.93
CA LEU A 140 18.84 -11.96 9.65
C LEU A 140 18.61 -12.00 8.13
N ASP A 141 17.63 -12.78 7.69
CA ASP A 141 17.21 -12.84 6.29
C ASP A 141 15.76 -12.39 6.15
N ALA A 142 15.53 -11.38 5.32
CA ALA A 142 14.21 -10.83 5.07
C ALA A 142 13.53 -11.58 3.93
N GLN A 143 12.43 -12.26 4.23
CA GLN A 143 11.66 -12.98 3.22
C GLN A 143 11.05 -12.01 2.19
N LYS A 144 11.25 -12.28 0.89
CA LYS A 144 10.65 -11.51 -0.21
C LYS A 144 10.89 -9.99 -0.09
N ALA A 145 12.11 -9.60 0.32
CA ALA A 145 12.46 -8.22 0.66
C ALA A 145 12.06 -7.18 -0.39
N PHE A 146 12.17 -7.48 -1.70
CA PHE A 146 11.76 -6.56 -2.77
C PHE A 146 10.25 -6.51 -3.01
N ASP A 147 9.54 -7.63 -2.83
CA ASP A 147 8.09 -7.70 -3.04
C ASP A 147 7.32 -7.07 -1.86
N LEU A 148 7.91 -7.04 -0.66
CA LEU A 148 7.29 -6.54 0.57
C LEU A 148 7.66 -5.08 0.90
N VAL A 149 8.41 -4.38 0.03
CA VAL A 149 8.79 -2.99 0.29
C VAL A 149 7.55 -2.11 0.35
N TRP A 150 7.33 -1.47 1.49
CA TRP A 150 6.27 -0.47 1.60
C TRP A 150 6.66 0.82 0.87
N HIS A 151 6.11 1.05 -0.32
CA HIS A 151 6.47 2.16 -1.21
C HIS A 151 6.37 3.54 -0.55
N SER A 152 5.37 3.78 0.30
CA SER A 152 5.23 5.06 1.02
C SER A 152 6.41 5.31 1.97
N SER A 153 6.88 4.27 2.65
CA SER A 153 8.08 4.37 3.51
C SER A 153 9.36 4.52 2.71
N LEU A 154 9.47 3.86 1.55
CA LEU A 154 10.60 4.03 0.62
C LEU A 154 10.69 5.49 0.15
N LEU A 155 9.59 6.07 -0.33
CA LEU A 155 9.55 7.47 -0.78
C LEU A 155 9.92 8.43 0.35
N ARG A 156 9.46 8.16 1.59
CA ARG A 156 9.87 8.96 2.76
C ARG A 156 11.37 8.88 3.01
N LYS A 157 11.95 7.67 2.96
CA LYS A 157 13.40 7.46 3.13
C LYS A 157 14.20 8.18 2.05
N LEU A 158 13.78 8.09 0.78
CA LEU A 158 14.44 8.81 -0.32
C LEU A 158 14.49 10.32 -0.08
N HIS A 159 13.39 10.91 0.41
CA HIS A 159 13.35 12.32 0.78
C HIS A 159 14.33 12.63 1.91
N GLN A 160 14.38 11.80 2.96
CA GLN A 160 15.32 11.96 4.07
C GLN A 160 16.78 11.80 3.65
N SER A 161 17.03 11.01 2.62
CA SER A 161 18.36 10.82 2.01
C SER A 161 18.78 11.96 1.07
N GLY A 162 18.01 13.04 0.95
CA GLY A 162 18.35 14.20 0.10
C GLY A 162 17.86 14.10 -1.36
N ILE A 163 17.01 13.11 -1.68
CA ILE A 163 16.29 13.07 -2.96
C ILE A 163 15.00 13.88 -2.80
N GLU A 164 15.09 15.16 -3.14
CA GLU A 164 13.99 16.12 -2.96
C GLU A 164 13.38 16.59 -4.29
N SER A 165 12.29 17.37 -4.19
CA SER A 165 11.69 18.13 -5.30
C SER A 165 11.31 17.26 -6.52
N ASP A 166 11.75 17.63 -7.71
CA ASP A 166 11.35 17.01 -8.98
C ASP A 166 11.74 15.53 -9.07
N SER A 167 12.88 15.14 -8.50
CA SER A 167 13.32 13.74 -8.50
C SER A 167 12.42 12.88 -7.62
N TRP A 168 12.03 13.40 -6.45
CA TRP A 168 11.12 12.71 -5.56
C TRP A 168 9.73 12.54 -6.17
N LEU A 169 9.21 13.60 -6.79
CA LEU A 169 7.91 13.57 -7.46
C LEU A 169 7.91 12.57 -8.63
N MET A 170 9.00 12.52 -9.39
CA MET A 170 9.17 11.53 -10.44
C MET A 170 9.12 10.11 -9.89
N PHE A 171 9.89 9.77 -8.84
CA PHE A 171 9.82 8.44 -8.24
C PHE A 171 8.42 8.12 -7.73
N LYS A 172 7.72 9.07 -7.12
CA LYS A 172 6.34 8.87 -6.68
C LYS A 172 5.42 8.49 -7.84
N GLU A 173 5.46 9.22 -8.96
CA GLU A 173 4.62 8.93 -10.13
C GLU A 173 5.08 7.68 -10.88
N TRP A 174 6.37 7.34 -10.81
CA TRP A 174 6.92 6.13 -11.42
C TRP A 174 6.49 4.86 -10.68
N TYR A 175 6.47 4.90 -9.34
CA TYR A 175 5.98 3.77 -8.52
C TYR A 175 4.45 3.67 -8.46
N LYS A 176 3.73 4.67 -8.98
CA LYS A 176 2.28 4.71 -9.03
C LYS A 176 1.80 3.89 -10.22
N ASP A 177 0.92 2.92 -9.97
CA ASP A 177 0.26 2.09 -10.99
C ASP A 177 1.26 1.28 -11.85
N LEU A 178 2.36 0.80 -11.24
CA LEU A 178 3.31 -0.12 -11.90
C LEU A 178 2.61 -1.44 -12.22
N THR A 179 2.72 -1.89 -13.48
CA THR A 179 2.15 -3.16 -13.93
C THR A 179 3.23 -4.13 -14.39
N SER A 180 2.94 -5.42 -14.32
CA SER A 180 3.86 -6.44 -14.86
C SER A 180 3.12 -7.55 -15.61
N GLN A 181 3.75 -8.11 -16.63
CA GLN A 181 3.29 -9.32 -17.34
C GLN A 181 4.21 -10.49 -17.02
N ILE A 182 3.68 -11.70 -16.88
CA ILE A 182 4.49 -12.89 -16.63
C ILE A 182 4.89 -13.50 -17.98
N LYS A 183 6.19 -13.74 -18.17
CA LYS A 183 6.69 -14.54 -19.29
C LYS A 183 6.95 -15.96 -18.83
N TRP A 184 6.29 -16.95 -19.44
CA TRP A 184 6.49 -18.37 -19.18
C TRP A 184 6.64 -19.12 -20.49
N GLU A 185 7.71 -19.92 -20.64
CA GLU A 185 7.95 -20.76 -21.84
C GLU A 185 7.82 -20.05 -23.21
N GLY A 186 8.13 -18.76 -23.25
CA GLY A 186 8.07 -17.95 -24.47
C GLY A 186 6.73 -17.23 -24.66
N GLU A 187 5.70 -17.61 -23.93
CA GLU A 187 4.41 -16.92 -23.90
C GLU A 187 4.41 -15.78 -22.88
N LEU A 188 3.70 -14.71 -23.22
CA LEU A 188 3.43 -13.61 -22.32
C LEU A 188 2.00 -13.74 -21.80
N SER A 189 1.83 -13.64 -20.49
CA SER A 189 0.51 -13.39 -19.93
C SER A 189 0.00 -12.07 -20.50
N LYS A 190 -1.32 -11.93 -20.64
CA LYS A 190 -1.94 -10.60 -20.73
C LYS A 190 -1.44 -9.75 -19.56
N HIS A 191 -1.49 -8.41 -19.66
CA HIS A 191 -1.25 -7.51 -18.52
C HIS A 191 -1.85 -8.18 -17.29
N LEU A 192 -1.02 -8.49 -16.27
CA LEU A 192 -1.62 -8.91 -15.02
C LEU A 192 -2.54 -7.75 -14.66
N PRO A 193 -3.86 -7.97 -14.61
CA PRO A 193 -4.76 -6.90 -14.27
C PRO A 193 -4.25 -6.36 -12.93
N GLU A 194 -4.30 -5.06 -12.75
CA GLU A 194 -4.45 -4.60 -11.38
C GLU A 194 -5.65 -5.38 -10.85
N ARG A 195 -5.43 -6.24 -9.84
CA ARG A 195 -6.38 -7.21 -9.24
C ARG A 195 -6.19 -8.66 -9.68
N THR A 196 -5.65 -9.45 -8.76
CA THR A 196 -6.18 -10.78 -8.39
C THR A 196 -7.69 -10.85 -8.64
N ALA A 197 -8.25 -12.01 -8.98
CA ALA A 197 -9.70 -12.16 -9.01
C ALA A 197 -10.27 -12.10 -7.57
N ASP A 198 -10.16 -10.96 -6.88
CA ASP A 198 -10.64 -10.74 -5.51
C ASP A 198 -12.10 -11.16 -5.40
N SER A 199 -12.89 -10.86 -6.43
CA SER A 199 -14.26 -11.34 -6.59
C SER A 199 -14.36 -12.87 -6.50
N ALA A 200 -13.49 -13.62 -7.18
CA ALA A 200 -13.42 -15.07 -7.05
C ALA A 200 -12.88 -15.51 -5.69
N THR A 201 -11.87 -14.85 -5.13
CA THR A 201 -11.32 -15.16 -3.80
C THR A 201 -12.38 -15.03 -2.72
N TYR A 202 -13.14 -13.94 -2.70
CA TYR A 202 -14.22 -13.70 -1.74
C TYR A 202 -15.37 -14.70 -1.91
N LEU A 203 -15.80 -14.97 -3.15
CA LEU A 203 -16.86 -15.95 -3.41
C LEU A 203 -16.44 -17.40 -3.09
N LEU A 204 -15.20 -17.79 -3.39
CA LEU A 204 -14.70 -19.13 -3.15
C LEU A 204 -14.38 -19.38 -1.67
N SER A 205 -13.83 -18.39 -0.97
CA SER A 205 -13.57 -18.47 0.48
C SER A 205 -14.82 -18.29 1.33
N GLY A 206 -15.92 -17.79 0.76
CA GLY A 206 -17.13 -17.43 1.49
C GLY A 206 -16.94 -16.22 2.41
N GLN A 207 -15.81 -15.52 2.33
CA GLN A 207 -15.53 -14.33 3.14
C GLN A 207 -15.98 -13.06 2.42
N MET A 208 -16.56 -12.12 3.17
CA MET A 208 -16.83 -10.78 2.64
C MET A 208 -15.57 -9.90 2.64
N PRO A 209 -15.52 -8.87 1.78
CA PRO A 209 -14.47 -7.86 1.83
C PRO A 209 -14.37 -7.15 3.19
N ILE A 210 -13.17 -6.72 3.54
CA ILE A 210 -12.93 -6.02 4.80
C ILE A 210 -13.73 -4.72 4.91
N GLU A 211 -13.97 -4.03 3.79
CA GLU A 211 -14.79 -2.83 3.69
C GLU A 211 -16.24 -3.10 4.12
N ALA A 212 -16.79 -4.25 3.76
CA ALA A 212 -18.13 -4.67 4.15
C ALA A 212 -18.24 -4.88 5.67
N GLU A 213 -17.19 -5.43 6.30
CA GLU A 213 -17.12 -5.60 7.74
C GLU A 213 -16.91 -4.28 8.49
N ILE A 214 -16.09 -3.37 7.96
CA ILE A 214 -15.94 -2.01 8.48
C ILE A 214 -17.27 -1.26 8.40
N ASP A 215 -17.97 -1.35 7.28
CA ASP A 215 -19.28 -0.71 7.08
C ASP A 215 -20.32 -1.28 8.07
N LYS A 216 -20.38 -2.61 8.25
CA LYS A 216 -21.25 -3.25 9.27
C LYS A 216 -20.96 -2.73 10.69
N ARG A 217 -19.68 -2.66 11.07
CA ARG A 217 -19.26 -2.18 12.41
C ARG A 217 -19.62 -0.71 12.60
N THR A 218 -19.41 0.11 11.56
CA THR A 218 -19.74 1.53 11.54
C THR A 218 -21.25 1.74 11.73
N LEU A 219 -22.08 1.02 10.97
CA LEU A 219 -23.55 1.06 11.09
C LEU A 219 -24.06 0.48 12.42
N THR A 220 -23.37 -0.53 12.96
CA THR A 220 -23.69 -1.09 14.29
C THR A 220 -23.41 -0.08 15.39
N LEU A 221 -22.26 0.61 15.33
CA LEU A 221 -21.92 1.68 16.26
C LEU A 221 -22.92 2.83 16.17
N PHE A 222 -23.26 3.26 14.96
CA PHE A 222 -24.30 4.27 14.76
C PHE A 222 -25.64 3.84 15.39
N GLY A 223 -26.05 2.59 15.14
CA GLY A 223 -27.25 2.00 15.75
C GLY A 223 -27.23 1.95 17.28
N ASN A 224 -26.05 1.86 17.90
CA ASN A 224 -25.91 1.95 19.36
C ASN A 224 -26.04 3.41 19.84
N ILE A 225 -25.48 4.36 19.09
CA ILE A 225 -25.54 5.79 19.40
C ILE A 225 -26.98 6.29 19.37
N ILE A 226 -27.73 6.02 18.29
CA ILE A 226 -29.11 6.50 18.12
C ILE A 226 -30.10 5.92 19.13
N ARG A 227 -29.81 4.77 19.74
CA ARG A 227 -30.66 4.13 20.74
C ARG A 227 -30.52 4.72 22.15
N ASN A 228 -29.48 5.51 22.40
CA ASN A 228 -29.19 6.05 23.72
C ASN A 228 -29.28 7.60 23.68
N PRO A 229 -30.48 8.19 23.83
CA PRO A 229 -30.68 9.64 23.64
C PRO A 229 -29.96 10.52 24.67
N ASN A 230 -29.61 9.95 25.84
CA ASN A 230 -29.01 10.68 26.95
C ASN A 230 -27.49 10.88 26.81
N THR A 231 -26.84 10.33 25.77
CA THR A 231 -25.39 10.39 25.65
C THR A 231 -24.90 11.59 24.84
N VAL A 232 -23.63 11.95 25.02
CA VAL A 232 -23.00 13.07 24.29
C VAL A 232 -22.91 12.75 22.80
N GLU A 233 -22.68 11.48 22.46
CA GLU A 233 -22.60 10.99 21.09
C GLU A 233 -23.93 11.17 20.35
N PHE A 234 -25.07 10.96 21.01
CA PHE A 234 -26.38 11.18 20.41
C PHE A 234 -26.63 12.66 20.10
N LYS A 235 -26.34 13.55 21.06
CA LYS A 235 -26.44 15.01 20.86
C LYS A 235 -25.51 15.49 19.74
N LEU A 236 -24.30 14.91 19.67
CA LEU A 236 -23.35 15.18 18.60
C LEU A 236 -23.87 14.67 17.24
N ALA A 237 -24.47 13.48 17.19
CA ALA A 237 -25.07 12.92 15.99
C ALA A 237 -26.16 13.84 15.44
N GLN A 238 -27.12 14.25 16.28
CA GLN A 238 -28.19 15.18 15.91
C GLN A 238 -27.63 16.48 15.33
N ARG A 239 -26.63 17.08 16.01
CA ARG A 239 -26.00 18.32 15.57
C ARG A 239 -25.25 18.17 14.24
N GLN A 240 -24.42 17.13 14.09
CA GLN A 240 -23.57 16.96 12.90
C GLN A 240 -24.40 16.59 11.66
N LEU A 241 -25.46 15.80 11.83
CA LEU A 241 -26.36 15.41 10.75
C LEU A 241 -27.29 16.54 10.29
N ALA A 242 -27.53 17.56 11.13
CA ALA A 242 -28.35 18.72 10.79
C ALA A 242 -27.57 19.88 10.14
N ILE A 243 -26.24 19.97 10.35
CA ILE A 243 -25.46 21.20 10.05
C ILE A 243 -24.59 21.11 8.80
N LYS A 244 -24.08 19.93 8.41
CA LYS A 244 -22.95 19.84 7.48
C LYS A 244 -23.32 19.38 6.07
N ASP A 245 -22.67 20.02 5.09
CA ASP A 245 -22.70 19.68 3.66
C ASP A 245 -22.19 18.24 3.40
N ARG A 246 -22.72 17.60 2.34
CA ARG A 246 -22.45 16.21 1.93
C ARG A 246 -20.96 15.92 1.66
N ASN A 247 -20.16 16.96 1.44
CA ASN A 247 -18.71 16.89 1.18
C ASN A 247 -17.83 17.02 2.45
N SER A 248 -18.42 17.06 3.65
CA SER A 248 -17.65 17.18 4.89
C SER A 248 -16.93 15.88 5.27
N LYS A 249 -15.72 15.98 5.83
CA LYS A 249 -14.94 14.85 6.37
C LYS A 249 -15.48 14.29 7.71
N SER A 250 -16.73 14.54 8.04
CA SER A 250 -17.34 14.11 9.30
C SER A 250 -17.68 12.63 9.28
N TRP A 251 -17.45 11.92 10.39
CA TRP A 251 -17.84 10.51 10.52
C TRP A 251 -19.36 10.31 10.32
N PHE A 252 -20.20 11.23 10.78
CA PHE A 252 -21.65 11.16 10.59
C PHE A 252 -22.10 11.38 9.13
N THR A 253 -21.35 12.17 8.36
CA THR A 253 -21.57 12.32 6.90
C THR A 253 -21.22 11.02 6.18
N TYR A 254 -20.14 10.35 6.60
CA TYR A 254 -19.80 9.01 6.09
C TYR A 254 -20.89 7.98 6.43
N VAL A 255 -21.43 7.99 7.67
CA VAL A 255 -22.58 7.13 8.03
C VAL A 255 -23.78 7.39 7.12
N GLN A 256 -24.11 8.65 6.83
CA GLN A 256 -25.21 8.98 5.93
C GLN A 256 -24.99 8.44 4.50
N GLN A 257 -23.78 8.55 3.98
CA GLN A 257 -23.40 7.93 2.70
C GLN A 257 -23.52 6.40 2.74
N LEU A 258 -23.20 5.75 3.87
CA LEU A 258 -23.39 4.31 4.02
C LEU A 258 -24.88 3.94 4.07
N LEU A 259 -25.72 4.73 4.75
CA LEU A 259 -27.16 4.50 4.76
C LEU A 259 -27.74 4.56 3.34
N GLU A 260 -27.34 5.56 2.53
CA GLU A 260 -27.71 5.66 1.12
C GLU A 260 -27.15 4.49 0.30
N LYS A 261 -25.86 4.16 0.44
CA LYS A 261 -25.18 3.06 -0.27
C LYS A 261 -25.89 1.71 -0.09
N TYR A 262 -26.39 1.43 1.11
CA TYR A 262 -27.03 0.16 1.45
C TYR A 262 -28.56 0.21 1.40
N ASN A 263 -29.16 1.29 0.90
CA ASN A 263 -30.62 1.51 0.88
C ASN A 263 -31.27 1.32 2.27
N LEU A 264 -30.61 1.83 3.30
CA LEU A 264 -31.09 1.82 4.68
C LEU A 264 -31.97 3.06 4.96
N PRO A 265 -32.81 3.04 6.02
CA PRO A 265 -33.59 4.20 6.40
C PRO A 265 -32.71 5.43 6.64
N SER A 266 -33.20 6.61 6.28
CA SER A 266 -32.44 7.85 6.41
C SER A 266 -32.10 8.15 7.87
N SER A 267 -31.02 8.90 8.07
CA SER A 267 -30.57 9.30 9.40
C SER A 267 -31.65 10.07 10.19
N SER A 268 -32.53 10.82 9.51
CA SER A 268 -33.65 11.53 10.14
C SER A 268 -34.69 10.57 10.72
N VAL A 269 -35.09 9.54 9.97
CA VAL A 269 -36.04 8.51 10.42
C VAL A 269 -35.43 7.72 11.59
N LEU A 270 -34.16 7.34 11.49
CA LEU A 270 -33.47 6.55 12.52
C LEU A 270 -33.26 7.31 13.83
N LEU A 271 -33.16 8.64 13.80
CA LEU A 271 -33.05 9.47 15.00
C LEU A 271 -34.40 9.68 15.70
N GLN A 272 -35.52 9.62 14.96
CA GLN A 272 -36.87 9.74 15.52
C GLN A 272 -37.34 8.40 16.09
N GLU A 273 -37.12 7.31 15.36
CA GLU A 273 -37.57 5.97 15.73
C GLU A 273 -36.41 4.97 15.61
N PRO A 274 -35.55 4.86 16.66
CA PRO A 274 -34.40 3.99 16.60
C PRO A 274 -34.82 2.50 16.66
N PRO A 275 -34.45 1.67 15.68
CA PRO A 275 -34.83 0.26 15.66
C PRO A 275 -34.17 -0.52 16.81
N GLY A 276 -34.87 -1.54 17.31
CA GLY A 276 -34.34 -2.43 18.36
C GLY A 276 -33.03 -3.12 17.96
N LYS A 277 -32.16 -3.41 18.93
CA LYS A 277 -30.79 -3.95 18.72
C LYS A 277 -30.73 -5.10 17.72
N PHE A 278 -31.60 -6.09 17.90
CA PHE A 278 -31.62 -7.30 17.08
C PHE A 278 -32.16 -7.02 15.68
N SER A 279 -33.25 -6.24 15.58
CA SER A 279 -33.83 -5.81 14.30
C SER A 279 -32.81 -5.04 13.47
N TRP A 280 -32.12 -4.06 14.07
CA TRP A 280 -31.09 -3.28 13.40
C TRP A 280 -29.92 -4.13 12.92
N LYS A 281 -29.40 -5.03 13.76
CA LYS A 281 -28.32 -5.94 13.40
C LYS A 281 -28.68 -6.80 12.19
N ASN A 282 -29.88 -7.37 12.17
CA ASN A 282 -30.35 -8.21 11.07
C ASN A 282 -30.54 -7.39 9.77
N LEU A 283 -31.15 -6.21 9.88
CA LEU A 283 -31.39 -5.31 8.77
C LEU A 283 -30.06 -4.89 8.11
N VAL A 284 -29.09 -4.40 8.90
CA VAL A 284 -27.76 -4.04 8.42
C VAL A 284 -27.04 -5.23 7.80
N SER A 285 -27.07 -6.40 8.46
CA SER A 285 -26.37 -7.58 7.96
C SER A 285 -26.93 -8.06 6.62
N LYS A 286 -28.26 -8.04 6.47
CA LYS A 286 -28.95 -8.39 5.22
C LYS A 286 -28.65 -7.38 4.11
N ALA A 287 -28.74 -6.08 4.39
CA ALA A 287 -28.51 -5.02 3.41
C ALA A 287 -27.06 -5.04 2.87
N VAL A 288 -26.08 -5.12 3.78
CA VAL A 288 -24.66 -5.18 3.42
C VAL A 288 -24.36 -6.45 2.62
N LYS A 289 -24.84 -7.61 3.07
CA LYS A 289 -24.64 -8.88 2.35
C LYS A 289 -25.22 -8.81 0.94
N THR A 290 -26.44 -8.31 0.78
CA THR A 290 -27.12 -8.21 -0.52
C THR A 290 -26.35 -7.31 -1.48
N TYR A 291 -25.96 -6.11 -1.04
CA TYR A 291 -25.20 -5.16 -1.85
C TYR A 291 -23.87 -5.76 -2.35
N TRP A 292 -23.08 -6.32 -1.44
CA TRP A 292 -21.77 -6.87 -1.80
C TRP A 292 -21.87 -8.13 -2.64
N THR A 293 -22.91 -8.94 -2.44
CA THR A 293 -23.19 -10.11 -3.28
C THR A 293 -23.42 -9.66 -4.72
N ASN A 294 -24.33 -8.71 -4.93
CA ASN A 294 -24.64 -8.20 -6.26
C ASN A 294 -23.41 -7.54 -6.93
N LYS A 295 -22.68 -6.70 -6.18
CA LYS A 295 -21.48 -6.03 -6.68
C LYS A 295 -20.38 -7.01 -7.08
N ILE A 296 -20.10 -8.01 -6.24
CA ILE A 296 -19.03 -8.97 -6.50
C ILE A 296 -19.42 -9.91 -7.65
N HIS A 297 -20.70 -10.28 -7.77
CA HIS A 297 -21.18 -11.03 -8.94
C HIS A 297 -21.10 -10.21 -10.24
N SER A 298 -21.44 -8.92 -10.24
CA SER A 298 -21.30 -8.08 -11.43
C SER A 298 -19.83 -7.94 -11.84
N GLU A 299 -18.94 -7.65 -10.88
CA GLU A 299 -17.49 -7.59 -11.13
C GLU A 299 -16.90 -8.93 -11.59
N ALA A 300 -17.46 -10.06 -11.14
CA ALA A 300 -17.01 -11.39 -11.58
C ALA A 300 -17.43 -11.67 -13.03
N ARG A 301 -18.64 -11.27 -13.43
CA ARG A 301 -19.17 -11.47 -14.80
C ARG A 301 -18.40 -10.67 -15.85
N GLU A 302 -17.83 -9.53 -15.49
CA GLU A 302 -17.00 -8.71 -16.38
C GLU A 302 -15.61 -9.33 -16.65
N LYS A 303 -15.18 -10.32 -15.87
CA LYS A 303 -13.84 -10.90 -15.96
C LYS A 303 -13.83 -12.16 -16.83
N SER A 304 -13.19 -12.08 -17.99
CA SER A 304 -13.02 -13.22 -18.92
C SER A 304 -12.36 -14.46 -18.29
N SER A 305 -11.47 -14.27 -17.32
CA SER A 305 -10.83 -15.38 -16.58
C SER A 305 -11.78 -16.17 -15.69
N LEU A 306 -12.97 -15.64 -15.42
CA LEU A 306 -13.97 -16.20 -14.53
C LEU A 306 -15.19 -16.79 -15.26
N GLN A 307 -15.19 -16.76 -16.60
CA GLN A 307 -16.35 -17.14 -17.43
C GLN A 307 -16.86 -18.57 -17.23
N TYR A 308 -16.03 -19.48 -16.73
CA TYR A 308 -16.37 -20.89 -16.52
C TYR A 308 -16.77 -21.22 -15.07
N ILE A 309 -16.70 -20.25 -14.15
CA ILE A 309 -17.11 -20.47 -12.76
C ILE A 309 -18.61 -20.20 -12.64
N ASN A 310 -19.36 -21.19 -12.15
CA ASN A 310 -20.76 -20.99 -11.84
C ASN A 310 -20.91 -20.22 -10.52
N PHE A 311 -21.00 -18.90 -10.62
CA PHE A 311 -21.13 -18.03 -9.46
C PHE A 311 -22.49 -18.08 -8.79
N GLU A 312 -23.54 -18.60 -9.44
CA GLU A 312 -24.90 -18.63 -8.84
C GLU A 312 -25.00 -19.59 -7.65
N GLN A 313 -24.05 -20.51 -7.53
CA GLN A 313 -23.96 -21.47 -6.42
C GLN A 313 -23.03 -20.99 -5.29
N LEU A 314 -22.36 -19.84 -5.45
CA LEU A 314 -21.42 -19.31 -4.47
C LEU A 314 -22.06 -18.19 -3.66
N THR A 315 -22.04 -18.33 -2.33
CA THR A 315 -22.59 -17.34 -1.40
C THR A 315 -21.61 -17.02 -0.30
N PHE A 316 -21.59 -15.77 0.18
CA PHE A 316 -20.90 -15.46 1.44
C PHE A 316 -21.45 -16.32 2.59
N ASP A 317 -20.58 -16.63 3.54
CA ASP A 317 -20.73 -17.54 4.69
C ASP A 317 -20.57 -19.03 4.37
N ASN A 318 -20.56 -19.42 3.09
CA ASN A 318 -20.35 -20.81 2.68
C ASN A 318 -19.12 -20.92 1.75
N PRO A 319 -17.95 -21.34 2.26
CA PRO A 319 -16.80 -21.59 1.41
C PRO A 319 -17.07 -22.72 0.41
N HIS A 320 -16.50 -22.60 -0.78
CA HIS A 320 -16.56 -23.62 -1.81
C HIS A 320 -15.93 -24.94 -1.33
N LEU A 321 -16.42 -26.08 -1.84
CA LEU A 321 -15.98 -27.40 -1.40
C LEU A 321 -14.46 -27.60 -1.48
N VAL A 322 -13.81 -27.04 -2.50
CA VAL A 322 -12.34 -27.07 -2.65
C VAL A 322 -11.61 -26.48 -1.44
N TRP A 323 -12.15 -25.41 -0.83
CA TRP A 323 -11.59 -24.80 0.38
C TRP A 323 -11.95 -25.57 1.65
N LYS A 324 -13.09 -26.26 1.68
CA LYS A 324 -13.44 -27.19 2.77
C LYS A 324 -12.58 -28.46 2.75
N SER A 325 -12.17 -28.93 1.57
CA SER A 325 -11.34 -30.12 1.39
C SER A 325 -9.84 -29.86 1.55
N ALA A 326 -9.41 -28.59 1.48
CA ALA A 326 -8.05 -28.19 1.79
C ALA A 326 -7.81 -28.36 3.30
N LYS A 327 -7.38 -29.55 3.72
CA LYS A 327 -6.96 -29.82 5.09
C LYS A 327 -5.82 -28.86 5.43
N PHE A 328 -6.06 -27.91 6.34
CA PHE A 328 -5.00 -27.19 7.02
C PHE A 328 -4.34 -28.17 7.99
N GLU A 329 -3.39 -28.96 7.53
CA GLU A 329 -2.48 -29.62 8.46
C GLU A 329 -1.75 -28.53 9.24
N HIS A 330 -1.88 -28.56 10.56
CA HIS A 330 -1.04 -27.76 11.45
C HIS A 330 0.42 -28.16 11.19
N PHE A 331 1.14 -27.36 10.41
CA PHE A 331 2.58 -27.52 10.30
C PHE A 331 3.20 -27.24 11.67
N SER A 332 3.50 -28.31 12.42
CA SER A 332 4.33 -28.21 13.61
C SER A 332 5.72 -27.75 13.17
N ILE A 333 6.14 -26.57 13.63
CA ILE A 333 7.52 -26.11 13.46
C ILE A 333 8.41 -27.09 14.25
N ARG A 334 9.02 -28.05 13.57
CA ARG A 334 10.06 -28.89 14.19
C ARG A 334 11.36 -28.08 14.21
N GLU A 335 11.82 -27.77 15.41
CA GLU A 335 13.14 -27.23 15.67
C GLU A 335 14.20 -28.15 15.04
N ARG A 336 14.95 -27.64 14.06
CA ARG A 336 15.99 -28.41 13.38
C ARG A 336 17.28 -28.26 14.18
N ARG A 337 17.61 -29.26 15.01
CA ARG A 337 18.95 -29.39 15.57
C ARG A 337 19.89 -29.84 14.46
N VAL A 338 20.83 -28.98 14.09
CA VAL A 338 21.90 -29.31 13.14
C VAL A 338 22.91 -30.19 13.88
N SER A 339 23.13 -31.41 13.41
CA SER A 339 24.20 -32.27 13.89
C SER A 339 25.52 -31.91 13.22
N ASN A 340 26.63 -31.97 13.97
CA ASN A 340 27.99 -31.62 13.54
C ASN A 340 28.53 -32.38 12.31
N ALA A 341 27.78 -33.29 11.72
CA ALA A 341 28.15 -34.01 10.50
C ALA A 341 27.85 -33.22 9.20
N ASP A 342 27.03 -32.15 9.26
CA ASP A 342 26.66 -31.35 8.08
C ASP A 342 27.64 -30.18 7.80
N LEU A 343 28.76 -30.11 8.53
CA LEU A 343 29.85 -29.16 8.31
C LEU A 343 31.09 -29.91 7.81
N CYS A 344 31.11 -30.24 6.51
CA CYS A 344 32.31 -30.56 5.74
C CYS A 344 32.23 -29.82 4.41
#